data_AF-A0AA39C2L3-F1
#
_entry.id   AF-A0AA39C2L3-F1
#
_cell.length_a   1.000
_cell.length_b   1.000
_cell.length_c   1.000
_cell.angle_alpha   90.00
_cell.angle_beta   90.00
_cell.angle_gamma   90.00
#
_symmetry.space_group_name_H-M   'P 1'
#
loop_
_entity.id
_entity.type
_entity.pdbx_description
1 polymer ?
#
loop_
_entity_poly.entity_id
_entity_poly.type
_entity_poly.pdbx_seq_one_letter_code
_entity_poly.pdbx_strand_id
1 'polypeptide(L)'
;KGPNNKYLFDNNTKAVIGCLSYGTGNTHFNKLLVEMNIPELNWHTYKTHEMEVAKKVEYVARENCMAAAIQERKLTIENAAKLENFL
;
A
#
# COMPACT_ATOMS: atom_id res chain seq x y z
N LYS A 1 18.65 -2.76 -10.42
CA LYS A 1 19.38 -3.86 -11.12
C LYS A 1 20.64 -4.14 -10.34
N GLY A 2 20.87 -5.40 -9.94
CA GLY A 2 22.10 -5.80 -9.23
C GLY A 2 23.31 -5.90 -10.17
N PRO A 3 24.49 -6.25 -9.62
CA PRO A 3 25.79 -6.16 -10.32
C PRO A 3 25.91 -6.94 -11.65
N ASN A 4 24.92 -7.78 -12.02
CA ASN A 4 24.89 -8.57 -13.26
C ASN A 4 23.69 -8.25 -14.20
N ASN A 5 23.10 -7.05 -14.10
CA ASN A 5 22.11 -6.52 -15.08
C ASN A 5 20.83 -7.37 -15.33
N LYS A 6 20.45 -8.29 -14.44
CA LYS A 6 19.11 -8.94 -14.40
C LYS A 6 18.19 -8.29 -13.35
N TYR A 7 16.88 -8.26 -13.65
CA TYR A 7 15.77 -7.97 -12.72
C TYR A 7 15.46 -9.25 -11.92
N LEU A 8 15.61 -9.23 -10.60
CA LEU A 8 15.46 -10.42 -9.76
C LEU A 8 14.82 -10.00 -8.45
N PHE A 9 13.53 -10.30 -8.29
CA PHE A 9 12.72 -10.23 -7.07
C PHE A 9 13.20 -9.23 -6.00
N ASP A 10 12.74 -7.99 -6.08
CA ASP A 10 12.87 -7.05 -4.96
C ASP A 10 11.90 -7.43 -3.83
N ASN A 11 12.24 -8.51 -3.11
CA ASN A 11 11.43 -9.10 -2.07
C ASN A 11 11.24 -8.16 -0.89
N ASN A 12 12.23 -7.31 -0.60
CA ASN A 12 12.14 -6.34 0.48
C ASN A 12 11.14 -5.24 0.13
N THR A 13 11.20 -4.66 -1.07
CA THR A 13 10.19 -3.70 -1.52
C THR A 13 8.80 -4.30 -1.54
N LYS A 14 8.65 -5.54 -2.03
CA LYS A 14 7.35 -6.24 -2.01
C LYS A 14 6.84 -6.54 -0.60
N ALA A 15 7.71 -6.95 0.31
CA ALA A 15 7.37 -7.18 1.70
C ALA A 15 6.89 -5.88 2.36
N VAL A 16 7.57 -4.76 2.10
CA VAL A 16 7.18 -3.44 2.62
C VAL A 16 5.86 -2.97 2.00
N ILE A 17 5.64 -3.15 0.70
CA ILE A 17 4.32 -2.91 0.08
C ILE A 17 3.22 -3.72 0.78
N GLY A 18 3.49 -5.00 1.05
CA GLY A 18 2.59 -5.85 1.81
C GLY A 18 2.33 -5.29 3.21
N CYS A 19 3.37 -4.93 3.95
CA CYS A 19 3.25 -4.34 5.28
C CYS A 19 2.36 -3.10 5.26
N LEU A 20 2.60 -2.16 4.34
CA LEU A 20 1.76 -0.96 4.19
C LEU A 20 0.30 -1.30 3.83
N SER A 21 0.08 -2.28 2.94
CA SER A 21 -1.26 -2.69 2.53
C SER A 21 -2.06 -3.32 3.67
N TYR A 22 -1.38 -4.05 4.57
CA TYR A 22 -1.99 -4.70 5.74
C TYR A 22 -1.95 -3.82 7.01
N GLY A 23 -1.44 -2.59 6.94
CA GLY A 23 -1.34 -1.70 8.11
C GLY A 23 -0.33 -2.17 9.17
N THR A 24 0.71 -2.90 8.75
CA THR A 24 1.78 -3.42 9.62
C THR A 24 3.07 -2.63 9.42
N GLY A 25 3.90 -2.56 10.47
CA GLY A 25 5.23 -1.96 10.43
C GLY A 25 6.34 -2.99 10.62
N ASN A 26 7.60 -2.55 10.51
CA ASN A 26 8.79 -3.40 10.63
C ASN A 26 8.76 -4.33 11.87
N THR A 27 8.33 -3.82 13.03
CA THR A 27 8.25 -4.61 14.27
C THR A 27 7.32 -5.82 14.14
N HIS A 28 6.12 -5.63 13.60
CA HIS A 28 5.16 -6.73 13.43
C HIS A 28 5.60 -7.69 12.33
N PHE A 29 6.20 -7.16 11.26
CA PHE A 29 6.75 -7.98 10.20
C PHE A 29 7.91 -8.86 10.70
N ASN A 30 8.84 -8.32 11.48
CA ASN A 30 9.95 -9.09 12.03
C ASN A 30 9.49 -10.19 13.00
N LYS A 31 8.45 -9.95 13.82
CA LYS A 31 7.83 -11.02 14.62
C LYS A 31 7.36 -12.17 13.75
N LEU A 32 6.67 -11.88 12.64
CA LEU A 32 6.23 -12.91 11.69
C LEU A 32 7.42 -13.67 11.09
N LEU A 33 8.49 -12.98 10.70
CA LEU A 33 9.69 -13.61 10.14
C LEU A 33 10.34 -14.57 11.14
N VAL A 34 10.45 -14.18 12.41
CA VAL A 34 11.01 -15.01 13.50
C VAL A 34 10.20 -16.28 13.70
N GLU A 35 8.85 -16.20 13.73
CA GLU A 35 7.98 -17.39 13.85
C GLU A 35 8.16 -18.39 12.69
N MET A 36 8.60 -17.90 11.52
CA MET A 36 8.89 -18.72 10.34
C MET A 36 10.35 -19.17 10.25
N ASN A 37 11.19 -18.89 11.26
CA ASN A 37 12.66 -19.07 11.22
C ASN A 37 13.33 -18.34 10.04
N ILE A 38 12.81 -17.17 9.65
CA ILE A 38 13.38 -16.31 8.62
C ILE A 38 14.14 -15.15 9.31
N PRO A 39 15.34 -14.78 8.82
CA PRO A 39 16.07 -13.62 9.35
C PRO A 39 15.25 -12.33 9.26
N GLU A 40 15.36 -11.51 10.30
CA GLU A 40 14.69 -10.22 10.39
C GLU A 40 15.15 -9.23 9.30
N LEU A 41 14.24 -8.34 8.90
CA LEU A 41 14.57 -7.22 8.04
C LEU A 41 15.04 -6.04 8.91
N ASN A 42 16.30 -5.63 8.74
CA ASN A 42 16.86 -4.49 9.47
C ASN A 42 16.02 -3.22 9.28
N TRP A 43 15.83 -2.45 10.35
CA TRP A 43 15.08 -1.20 10.34
C TRP A 43 15.50 -0.22 9.24
N HIS A 44 16.80 -0.02 9.03
CA HIS A 44 17.29 0.90 8.00
C HIS A 44 16.91 0.42 6.60
N THR A 45 17.08 -0.88 6.34
CA THR A 45 16.68 -1.49 5.06
C THR A 45 15.18 -1.37 4.84
N TYR A 46 14.37 -1.71 5.86
CA TYR A 46 12.92 -1.52 5.82
C TYR A 46 12.56 -0.07 5.51
N LYS A 47 13.17 0.90 6.21
CA LYS A 47 12.86 2.31 6.05
C LYS A 47 13.22 2.83 4.67
N THR A 48 14.34 2.39 4.09
CA THR A 48 14.72 2.74 2.72
C THR A 48 13.64 2.32 1.72
N HIS A 49 13.19 1.06 1.79
CA HIS A 49 12.13 0.55 0.91
C HIS A 49 10.77 1.20 1.20
N GLU A 50 10.47 1.49 2.47
CA GLU A 50 9.25 2.21 2.87
C GLU A 50 9.20 3.60 2.23
N MET A 51 10.30 4.35 2.29
CA MET A 51 10.36 5.68 1.66
C MET A 51 10.27 5.62 0.14
N GLU A 52 10.85 4.59 -0.48
CA GLU A 52 10.75 4.35 -1.92
C GLU A 52 9.29 4.15 -2.34
N VAL A 53 8.55 3.31 -1.62
CA VAL A 53 7.17 2.97 -2.00
C VAL A 53 6.14 3.97 -1.50
N ALA A 54 6.38 4.65 -0.37
CA ALA A 54 5.40 5.53 0.28
C ALA A 54 4.89 6.63 -0.66
N LYS A 55 5.78 7.26 -1.41
CA LYS A 55 5.40 8.32 -2.37
C LYS A 55 4.45 7.80 -3.44
N LYS A 56 4.68 6.57 -3.93
CA LYS A 56 3.82 5.99 -4.96
C LYS A 56 2.49 5.52 -4.39
N VAL A 57 2.50 4.94 -3.19
CA VAL A 57 1.29 4.55 -2.47
C VAL A 57 0.40 5.78 -2.21
N GLU A 58 0.97 6.87 -1.70
CA GLU A 58 0.25 8.12 -1.44
C GLU A 58 -0.35 8.71 -2.72
N TYR A 59 0.41 8.72 -3.81
CA TYR A 59 -0.07 9.18 -5.11
C TYR A 59 -1.29 8.38 -5.58
N VAL A 60 -1.20 7.04 -5.56
CA VAL A 60 -2.29 6.16 -5.98
C VAL A 60 -3.51 6.30 -5.05
N ALA A 61 -3.29 6.40 -3.74
CA ALA A 61 -4.37 6.63 -2.78
C ALA A 61 -5.11 7.94 -3.08
N ARG A 62 -4.38 9.03 -3.37
CA ARG A 62 -4.96 10.32 -3.74
C ARG A 62 -5.80 10.22 -5.02
N GLU A 63 -5.25 9.64 -6.08
CA GLU A 63 -5.98 9.47 -7.35
C GLU A 63 -7.26 8.65 -7.15
N ASN A 64 -7.18 7.54 -6.42
CA ASN A 64 -8.31 6.68 -6.15
C ASN A 64 -9.39 7.39 -5.33
N CYS A 65 -9.02 8.10 -4.26
CA CYS A 65 -9.97 8.86 -3.46
C CYS A 65 -10.65 9.97 -4.28
N MET A 66 -9.91 10.67 -5.15
CA MET A 66 -10.47 11.69 -6.02
C MET A 66 -11.43 11.09 -7.04
N ALA A 67 -11.05 9.98 -7.69
CA ALA A 67 -11.91 9.28 -8.64
C ALA A 67 -13.19 8.75 -7.96
N ALA A 68 -13.07 8.19 -6.75
CA ALA A 68 -14.22 7.72 -5.97
C ALA A 68 -15.16 8.87 -5.61
N ALA A 69 -14.64 10.02 -5.14
CA ALA A 69 -15.46 11.19 -4.81
C ALA A 69 -16.19 11.77 -6.03
N ILE A 70 -15.52 11.81 -7.19
CA ILE A 70 -16.16 12.25 -8.45
C ILE A 70 -17.29 11.29 -8.83
N GLN A 71 -17.04 9.99 -8.72
CA GLN A 71 -18.03 8.97 -9.05
C GLN A 71 -19.21 8.99 -8.09
N GLU A 72 -18.96 9.12 -6.79
CA GLU A 72 -19.99 9.27 -5.77
C GLU A 72 -20.87 10.50 -6.06
N ARG A 73 -20.26 11.66 -6.32
CA ARG A 73 -21.00 12.88 -6.69
C ARG A 73 -21.90 12.67 -7.91
N LYS A 74 -21.36 12.02 -8.96
CA LYS A 74 -22.12 11.75 -10.18
C LYS A 74 -23.32 10.86 -9.89
N LEU A 75 -23.11 9.75 -9.18
CA LEU A 75 -24.18 8.80 -8.83
C LEU A 75 -25.23 9.39 -7.90
N THR A 76 -24.83 10.28 -6.98
CA THR A 76 -25.75 10.99 -6.09
C THR A 76 -26.66 11.94 -6.87
N ILE A 77 -26.12 12.67 -7.86
CA ILE A 77 -26.93 13.52 -8.73
C ILE A 77 -27.90 12.68 -9.59
N GLU A 78 -27.41 11.59 -10.18
CA GLU A 78 -28.23 10.70 -11.02
C GLU A 78 -29.35 9.99 -10.25
N ASN A 79 -29.12 9.67 -8.97
CA ASN A 79 -30.08 8.95 -8.13
C ASN A 79 -30.78 9.84 -7.08
N ALA A 80 -30.74 11.17 -7.23
CA ALA A 80 -31.28 12.11 -6.25
C ALA A 80 -32.72 11.77 -5.81
N ALA A 81 -33.62 11.54 -6.77
CA ALA A 81 -35.02 11.20 -6.48
C ALA A 81 -35.20 9.85 -5.75
N LYS A 82 -34.27 8.89 -5.95
CA LYS A 82 -34.31 7.62 -5.20
C LYS A 82 -33.82 7.82 -3.78
N LEU A 83 -32.77 8.63 -3.60
CA LEU A 83 -32.19 8.93 -2.29
C LEU A 83 -33.16 9.72 -1.40
N GLU A 84 -33.96 10.62 -1.97
CA GLU A 84 -35.02 11.34 -1.24
C GLU A 84 -36.07 10.40 -0.63
N ASN A 85 -36.32 9.22 -1.22
CA ASN A 85 -37.25 8.24 -0.66
C ASN A 85 -36.63 7.39 0.48
N PHE A 86 -35.31 7.48 0.70
CA PHE A 86 -34.59 6.77 1.76
C PHE A 86 -34.23 7.67 2.95
N LEU A 87 -34.46 8.98 2.85
CA LEU A 87 -34.24 9.99 3.90
C LEU A 87 -35.57 10.36 4.57
#